data_AF-A0AAN8FA20-F1
#
_entry.id   AF-A0AAN8FA20-F1
#
_cell.length_a   1.000
_cell.length_b   1.000
_cell.length_c   1.000
_cell.angle_alpha   90.00
_cell.angle_beta   90.00
_cell.angle_gamma   90.00
#
_symmetry.space_group_name_H-M   'P 1'
#
loop_
_entity.id
_entity.type
_entity.pdbx_description
1 polymer ?
#
loop_
_entity_poly.entity_id
_entity_poly.type
_entity_poly.pdbx_seq_one_letter_code
_entity_poly.pdbx_strand_id
1 'polypeptide(L)'
;MPSEVFGFGCRCGVPYRYYVIELDGISRSAASSAAYIKALGVCEPTSSVVNSISKQLSRRVHGVRGRRAKEEKSTFIAGQQCGFEKVDLVLVLDTSGSVFRVFENQREIALSILDEIPLGAYSDAVQVSVTRFAANADVILPFLKGRALSEIKDAVKEVKFTGQNTRIASAVQIALDEMERAKRPDARQIFVLISDGHGQEYWNIVQATGKRLQETKAELFAVSASQDYNEAELLIYVGDQSRVFVGPKYKGRDCWQ
;
A
#
# COMPACT_ATOMS: atom_id res chain seq x y z
N MET A 1 -0.83 -11.01 -31.15
CA MET A 1 -0.80 -9.59 -31.56
C MET A 1 -1.06 -8.75 -30.31
N PRO A 2 -0.37 -7.63 -30.13
CA PRO A 2 0.47 -7.43 -28.96
C PRO A 2 -0.29 -6.95 -27.71
N SER A 3 0.15 -7.50 -26.59
CA SER A 3 -0.05 -7.05 -25.21
C SER A 3 0.74 -5.75 -24.96
N GLU A 4 0.04 -4.66 -24.65
CA GLU A 4 0.66 -3.45 -24.13
C GLU A 4 0.74 -3.51 -22.60
N VAL A 5 1.97 -3.55 -22.10
CA VAL A 5 2.35 -3.46 -20.70
C VAL A 5 2.83 -2.03 -20.47
N PHE A 6 2.14 -1.25 -19.64
CA PHE A 6 2.61 0.07 -19.24
C PHE A 6 3.21 0.01 -17.83
N GLY A 7 4.50 0.37 -17.75
CA GLY A 7 5.25 0.50 -16.50
C GLY A 7 5.31 1.94 -16.01
N PHE A 8 5.39 2.10 -14.69
CA PHE A 8 5.80 3.36 -14.06
C PHE A 8 7.33 3.47 -14.13
N GLY A 9 7.82 4.49 -14.85
CA GLY A 9 9.24 4.75 -15.00
C GLY A 9 9.76 5.79 -14.01
N CYS A 10 10.76 5.42 -13.22
CA CYS A 10 11.96 6.24 -13.06
C CYS A 10 13.08 5.55 -13.85
N ARG A 11 13.62 6.23 -14.86
CA ARG A 11 14.70 5.70 -15.71
C ARG A 11 16.01 5.64 -14.91
N CYS A 12 16.49 4.43 -14.64
CA CYS A 12 17.90 4.05 -14.68
C CYS A 12 17.96 2.62 -15.23
N GLY A 13 18.53 2.46 -16.43
CA GLY A 13 18.36 1.26 -17.25
C GLY A 13 19.18 0.06 -16.80
N VAL A 14 18.51 -1.11 -16.68
CA VAL A 14 19.01 -2.50 -16.86
C VAL A 14 17.75 -3.39 -17.09
N PRO A 15 17.76 -4.47 -17.91
CA PRO A 15 16.52 -5.09 -18.43
C PRO A 15 15.76 -5.96 -17.42
N TYR A 16 14.44 -5.97 -17.57
CA TYR A 16 13.47 -6.73 -16.78
C TYR A 16 13.60 -8.26 -17.00
N ARG A 17 13.63 -9.04 -15.92
CA ARG A 17 13.28 -10.47 -15.91
C ARG A 17 11.92 -10.63 -15.25
N TYR A 18 10.96 -11.21 -15.97
CA TYR A 18 9.69 -11.67 -15.41
C TYR A 18 9.92 -12.96 -14.62
N TYR A 19 9.32 -13.07 -13.43
CA TYR A 19 9.23 -14.34 -12.70
C TYR A 19 7.78 -14.80 -12.71
N VAL A 20 7.54 -15.96 -13.31
CA VAL A 20 6.31 -16.74 -13.16
C VAL A 20 6.52 -17.61 -11.91
N ILE A 21 5.66 -17.46 -10.90
CA ILE A 21 5.69 -18.31 -9.71
C ILE A 21 4.74 -19.49 -9.97
N GLU A 22 5.32 -20.62 -10.39
CA GLU A 22 4.70 -21.94 -10.36
C GLU A 22 5.10 -22.58 -9.02
N LEU A 23 4.14 -22.86 -8.14
CA LEU A 23 4.38 -23.55 -6.86
C LEU A 23 3.86 -24.98 -6.96
N ASP A 24 4.68 -25.88 -7.49
CA ASP A 24 4.65 -27.29 -7.11
C ASP A 24 5.78 -27.57 -6.11
N GLY A 25 5.55 -28.54 -5.23
CA GLY A 25 6.18 -28.64 -3.92
C GLY A 25 7.70 -28.80 -3.86
N ILE A 26 8.19 -28.73 -2.62
CA ILE A 26 9.42 -29.31 -2.04
C ILE A 26 10.41 -28.29 -1.43
N SER A 27 10.57 -28.46 -0.10
CA SER A 27 11.80 -28.37 0.71
C SER A 27 12.55 -27.04 0.88
N ARG A 28 12.96 -26.85 2.14
CA ARG A 28 13.83 -25.82 2.69
C ARG A 28 15.07 -25.56 1.82
N SER A 29 15.26 -24.31 1.39
CA SER A 29 16.57 -23.64 1.44
C SER A 29 16.40 -22.13 1.35
N ALA A 30 17.25 -21.40 2.06
CA ALA A 30 17.23 -19.95 2.19
C ALA A 30 17.60 -19.24 0.87
N ALA A 31 16.70 -18.40 0.37
CA ALA A 31 16.98 -17.30 -0.56
C ALA A 31 15.75 -16.38 -0.54
N SER A 32 15.68 -15.38 0.34
CA SER A 32 16.35 -14.08 0.31
C SER A 32 15.28 -13.00 0.10
N SER A 33 14.92 -12.33 1.19
CA SER A 33 14.03 -11.14 1.28
C SER A 33 14.45 -9.94 0.42
N ALA A 34 15.44 -10.07 -0.47
CA ALA A 34 16.02 -8.97 -1.22
C ALA A 34 15.15 -8.45 -2.38
N ALA A 35 14.15 -9.21 -2.84
CA ALA A 35 13.32 -8.78 -3.98
C ALA A 35 12.23 -7.76 -3.60
N TYR A 36 11.76 -7.75 -2.34
CA TYR A 36 10.65 -6.90 -1.90
C TYR A 36 11.10 -5.59 -1.23
N ILE A 37 12.34 -5.54 -0.75
CA ILE A 37 12.98 -4.35 -0.15
C ILE A 37 13.03 -3.13 -1.11
N LYS A 38 12.82 -3.35 -2.41
CA LYS A 38 12.87 -2.30 -3.43
C LYS A 38 11.66 -1.36 -3.44
N ALA A 39 10.57 -1.70 -2.74
CA ALA A 39 9.35 -0.88 -2.69
C ALA A 39 9.33 0.21 -1.59
N LEU A 40 10.31 0.23 -0.67
CA LEU A 40 10.36 1.22 0.42
C LEU A 40 11.70 1.97 0.53
N GLY A 41 12.51 2.00 -0.54
CA GLY A 41 13.68 2.86 -0.61
C GLY A 41 14.72 2.57 0.48
N VAL A 42 15.33 1.40 0.46
CA VAL A 42 16.49 1.11 1.30
C VAL A 42 17.78 1.45 0.55
N CYS A 43 18.55 2.40 1.07
CA CYS A 43 19.95 2.58 0.71
C CYS A 43 20.80 1.65 1.60
N GLU A 44 21.36 0.58 1.04
CA GLU A 44 22.42 -0.19 1.71
C GLU A 44 23.81 0.27 1.25
N PRO A 45 24.75 0.52 2.16
CA PRO A 45 26.15 0.67 1.83
C PRO A 45 26.87 -0.66 2.06
N THR A 46 27.62 -1.15 1.07
CA THR A 46 28.76 -2.04 1.36
C THR A 46 30.00 -1.60 0.60
N SER A 47 31.03 -1.36 1.39
CA SER A 47 32.46 -1.15 1.12
C SER A 47 32.98 -1.42 -0.30
N SER A 48 33.60 -0.41 -0.90
CA SER A 48 35.03 -0.43 -1.20
C SER A 48 35.47 0.88 -1.87
N VAL A 49 36.37 1.59 -1.19
CA VAL A 49 37.48 2.42 -1.72
C VAL A 49 37.52 2.61 -3.24
N VAL A 50 37.46 3.86 -3.73
CA VAL A 50 38.52 4.49 -4.57
C VAL A 50 38.41 6.02 -4.48
N ASN A 51 39.53 6.63 -4.09
CA ASN A 51 39.84 8.06 -4.21
C ASN A 51 39.94 8.50 -5.69
N SER A 52 39.44 9.67 -6.05
CA SER A 52 40.27 10.68 -6.76
C SER A 52 39.54 12.01 -6.97
N ILE A 53 40.19 13.05 -6.47
CA ILE A 53 40.01 14.46 -6.80
C ILE A 53 40.44 14.71 -8.25
N SER A 54 39.70 15.51 -9.05
CA SER A 54 40.32 16.57 -9.87
C SER A 54 39.35 17.52 -10.58
N LYS A 55 39.50 18.82 -10.25
CA LYS A 55 39.66 20.01 -11.11
C LYS A 55 38.56 20.47 -12.08
N GLN A 56 38.17 21.73 -11.85
CA GLN A 56 37.54 22.68 -12.77
C GLN A 56 38.15 22.69 -14.19
N LEU A 57 37.31 22.99 -15.19
CA LEU A 57 37.65 23.93 -16.26
C LEU A 57 36.39 24.56 -16.87
N SER A 58 36.30 25.87 -16.71
CA SER A 58 35.30 26.77 -17.30
C SER A 58 35.65 27.06 -18.76
N ARG A 59 34.69 26.93 -19.67
CA ARG A 59 34.69 27.61 -20.97
C ARG A 59 33.32 28.25 -21.20
N ARG A 60 33.29 29.57 -21.30
CA ARG A 60 32.11 30.38 -21.69
C ARG A 60 31.97 30.37 -23.21
N VAL A 61 30.78 30.06 -23.71
CA VAL A 61 30.30 30.46 -25.04
C VAL A 61 28.90 31.05 -24.87
N HIS A 62 28.63 32.13 -25.61
CA HIS A 62 27.44 32.98 -25.53
C HIS A 62 26.17 32.27 -26.02
N GLY A 63 25.02 32.56 -25.39
CA GLY A 63 23.70 32.41 -26.02
C GLY A 63 22.60 31.79 -25.16
N VAL A 64 21.51 32.55 -25.02
CA VAL A 64 20.15 32.18 -24.54
C VAL A 64 19.95 32.01 -23.03
N ARG A 65 19.12 32.91 -22.49
CA ARG A 65 18.71 33.03 -21.09
C ARG A 65 17.65 31.97 -20.76
N GLY A 66 18.06 30.72 -20.63
CA GLY A 66 17.23 29.67 -20.03
C GLY A 66 17.15 29.87 -18.52
N ARG A 67 15.95 30.04 -17.96
CA ARG A 67 15.73 29.92 -16.51
C ARG A 67 16.03 28.46 -16.14
N ARG A 68 17.25 28.21 -15.70
CA ARG A 68 17.67 26.92 -15.15
C ARG A 68 16.88 26.75 -13.85
N ALA A 69 15.87 25.87 -13.85
CA ALA A 69 15.31 25.36 -12.62
C ALA A 69 16.50 24.84 -11.80
N LYS A 70 16.65 25.38 -10.60
CA LYS A 70 17.72 25.00 -9.68
C LYS A 70 17.39 23.56 -9.27
N GLU A 71 17.98 22.58 -9.95
CA GLU A 71 18.07 21.23 -9.43
C GLU A 71 18.80 21.34 -8.09
N GLU A 72 18.05 21.33 -7.00
CA GLU A 72 18.60 21.02 -5.69
C GLU A 72 19.02 19.56 -5.73
N LYS A 73 20.22 19.32 -6.28
CA LYS A 73 20.91 18.06 -6.12
C LYS A 73 21.19 17.92 -4.64
N SER A 74 20.33 17.14 -3.97
CA SER A 74 20.59 16.58 -2.66
C SER A 74 21.97 15.92 -2.70
N THR A 75 22.93 16.58 -2.07
CA THR A 75 24.28 16.05 -1.93
C THR A 75 24.20 14.98 -0.86
N PHE A 76 24.27 13.71 -1.25
CA PHE A 76 24.34 12.61 -0.29
C PHE A 76 25.58 12.77 0.58
N ILE A 77 25.39 12.87 1.91
CA ILE A 77 26.47 12.89 2.89
C ILE A 77 26.68 11.46 3.40
N ALA A 78 27.89 10.92 3.25
CA ALA A 78 28.24 9.62 3.80
C ALA A 78 28.04 9.63 5.33
N GLY A 79 27.18 8.74 5.84
CA GLY A 79 26.80 8.68 7.26
C GLY A 79 25.46 9.36 7.59
N GLN A 80 24.78 9.99 6.63
CA GLN A 80 23.40 10.45 6.81
C GLN A 80 22.48 9.24 6.91
N GLN A 81 21.81 9.08 8.05
CA GLN A 81 20.70 8.14 8.15
C GLN A 81 19.60 8.61 7.21
N CYS A 82 19.28 7.81 6.19
CA CYS A 82 18.07 7.98 5.41
C CYS A 82 16.90 7.65 6.35
N GLY A 83 16.21 8.68 6.84
CA GLY A 83 14.94 8.48 7.53
C GLY A 83 13.94 7.83 6.56
N PHE A 84 13.02 7.03 7.09
CA PHE A 84 11.89 6.58 6.31
C PHE A 84 11.02 7.78 5.92
N GLU A 85 10.50 7.81 4.70
CA GLU A 85 9.39 8.71 4.37
C GLU A 85 8.22 8.40 5.32
N LYS A 86 7.58 9.43 5.87
CA LYS A 86 6.46 9.23 6.77
C LYS A 86 5.23 8.75 5.99
N VAL A 87 4.53 7.77 6.54
CA VAL A 87 3.36 7.15 5.92
C VAL A 87 2.21 7.04 6.93
N ASP A 88 1.04 7.49 6.51
CA ASP A 88 -0.23 7.30 7.20
C ASP A 88 -1.00 6.19 6.46
N LEU A 89 -1.01 4.97 7.01
CA LEU A 89 -1.65 3.81 6.41
C LEU A 89 -3.04 3.60 7.01
N VAL A 90 -4.07 3.62 6.16
CA VAL A 90 -5.44 3.24 6.53
C VAL A 90 -5.76 1.86 5.96
N LEU A 91 -6.15 0.94 6.84
CA LEU A 91 -6.69 -0.37 6.46
C LEU A 91 -8.20 -0.38 6.73
N VAL A 92 -9.00 -0.67 5.71
CA VAL A 92 -10.46 -0.79 5.82
C VAL A 92 -10.86 -2.24 5.54
N LEU A 93 -11.28 -2.96 6.58
CA LEU A 93 -11.54 -4.40 6.53
C LEU A 93 -13.04 -4.70 6.46
N ASP A 94 -13.43 -5.43 5.43
CA ASP A 94 -14.78 -5.95 5.27
C ASP A 94 -15.03 -7.15 6.19
N THR A 95 -16.09 -7.07 6.98
CA THR A 95 -16.60 -8.12 7.88
C THR A 95 -18.05 -8.52 7.54
N SER A 96 -18.54 -8.09 6.38
CA SER A 96 -19.91 -8.32 5.89
C SER A 96 -20.15 -9.76 5.47
N GLY A 97 -21.40 -10.10 5.18
CA GLY A 97 -21.79 -11.46 4.82
C GLY A 97 -21.17 -11.96 3.51
N SER A 98 -20.88 -11.09 2.55
CA SER A 98 -20.34 -11.47 1.22
C SER A 98 -18.96 -12.13 1.35
N VAL A 99 -18.15 -11.65 2.28
CA VAL A 99 -16.77 -12.12 2.51
C VAL A 99 -16.66 -13.31 3.47
N PHE A 100 -17.78 -13.92 3.91
CA PHE A 100 -17.77 -14.99 4.93
C PHE A 100 -16.73 -16.09 4.69
N ARG A 101 -16.63 -16.59 3.44
CA ARG A 101 -15.72 -17.69 3.09
C ARG A 101 -14.25 -17.28 2.99
N VAL A 102 -13.97 -15.99 2.84
CA VAL A 102 -12.64 -15.44 2.59
C VAL A 102 -12.18 -14.47 3.67
N PHE A 103 -12.98 -14.28 4.73
CA PHE A 103 -12.71 -13.32 5.80
C PHE A 103 -11.32 -13.54 6.43
N GLU A 104 -10.96 -14.79 6.69
CA GLU A 104 -9.65 -15.15 7.22
C GLU A 104 -8.50 -14.78 6.26
N ASN A 105 -8.69 -14.98 4.95
CA ASN A 105 -7.72 -14.57 3.96
C ASN A 105 -7.59 -13.04 3.88
N GLN A 106 -8.69 -12.29 4.02
CA GLN A 106 -8.63 -10.82 4.09
C GLN A 106 -7.86 -10.33 5.32
N ARG A 107 -8.08 -10.98 6.47
CA ARG A 107 -7.36 -10.68 7.70
C ARG A 107 -5.87 -11.01 7.56
N GLU A 108 -5.54 -12.11 6.91
CA GLU A 108 -4.16 -12.48 6.59
C GLU A 108 -3.50 -11.45 5.67
N ILE A 109 -4.17 -11.00 4.60
CA ILE A 109 -3.68 -9.93 3.72
C ILE A 109 -3.35 -8.67 4.53
N ALA A 110 -4.24 -8.25 5.44
CA ALA A 110 -3.99 -7.09 6.30
C ALA A 110 -2.75 -7.29 7.18
N LEU A 111 -2.56 -8.47 7.76
CA LEU A 111 -1.38 -8.81 8.56
C LEU A 111 -0.10 -8.86 7.72
N SER A 112 -0.15 -9.41 6.51
CA SER A 112 0.98 -9.44 5.60
C SER A 112 1.41 -8.04 5.18
N ILE A 113 0.47 -7.13 4.90
CA ILE A 113 0.79 -5.72 4.62
C ILE A 113 1.57 -5.09 5.78
N LEU A 114 1.18 -5.39 7.02
CA LEU A 114 1.88 -4.89 8.21
C LEU A 114 3.27 -5.53 8.38
N ASP A 115 3.43 -6.81 8.07
CA ASP A 115 4.70 -7.52 8.21
C ASP A 115 5.75 -7.09 7.17
N GLU A 116 5.33 -6.55 6.02
CA GLU A 116 6.25 -6.01 5.00
C GLU A 116 6.89 -4.66 5.40
N ILE A 117 6.33 -3.96 6.40
CA ILE A 117 6.84 -2.67 6.84
C ILE A 117 8.00 -2.90 7.84
N PRO A 118 9.18 -2.27 7.65
CA PRO A 118 10.29 -2.42 8.57
C PRO A 118 9.92 -2.06 10.02
N LEU A 119 10.24 -2.93 10.97
CA LEU A 119 9.88 -2.76 12.39
C LEU A 119 10.27 -1.38 12.96
N GLY A 120 11.43 -0.85 12.57
CA GLY A 120 11.91 0.47 12.99
C GLY A 120 11.03 1.64 12.54
N ALA A 121 10.28 1.47 11.44
CA ALA A 121 9.42 2.52 10.88
C ALA A 121 8.22 2.83 11.79
N TYR A 122 7.71 1.84 12.54
CA TYR A 122 6.56 2.02 13.45
C TYR A 122 6.82 2.96 14.63
N SER A 123 8.09 3.26 14.93
CA SER A 123 8.44 4.17 16.02
C SER A 123 8.08 5.64 15.73
N ASP A 124 8.17 6.08 14.47
CA ASP A 124 7.96 7.49 14.09
C ASP A 124 7.41 7.65 12.66
N ALA A 125 7.89 6.85 11.72
CA ALA A 125 7.61 7.03 10.30
C ALA A 125 6.23 6.56 9.90
N VAL A 126 5.77 5.44 10.45
CA VAL A 126 4.48 4.82 10.10
C VAL A 126 3.49 4.97 11.24
N GLN A 127 2.30 5.47 10.94
CA GLN A 127 1.13 5.28 11.78
C GLN A 127 0.06 4.54 10.98
N VAL A 128 -0.68 3.67 11.66
CA VAL A 128 -1.72 2.84 11.07
C VAL A 128 -3.05 3.19 11.71
N SER A 129 -4.11 3.24 10.90
CA SER A 129 -5.50 3.19 11.34
C SER A 129 -6.18 1.97 10.75
N VAL A 130 -7.05 1.33 11.54
CA VAL A 130 -7.85 0.17 11.11
C VAL A 130 -9.32 0.47 11.34
N THR A 131 -10.09 0.43 10.27
CA THR A 131 -11.55 0.53 10.27
C THR A 131 -12.11 -0.83 9.86
N ARG A 132 -13.07 -1.36 10.60
CA ARG A 132 -13.85 -2.52 10.14
C ARG A 132 -15.22 -2.06 9.69
N PHE A 133 -15.86 -2.80 8.79
CA PHE A 133 -17.24 -2.52 8.44
C PHE A 133 -18.04 -3.77 8.09
N ALA A 134 -19.36 -3.66 8.28
CA ALA A 134 -20.37 -4.49 7.67
C ALA A 134 -21.60 -3.58 7.46
N ALA A 135 -22.68 -3.75 8.24
CA ALA A 135 -23.81 -2.82 8.16
C ALA A 135 -23.50 -1.46 8.81
N ASN A 136 -22.57 -1.45 9.76
CA ASN A 136 -21.98 -0.25 10.36
C ASN A 136 -20.47 -0.31 10.18
N ALA A 137 -19.81 0.84 10.22
CA ALA A 137 -18.36 0.94 10.22
C ALA A 137 -17.85 1.54 11.53
N ASP A 138 -16.71 1.04 12.01
CA ASP A 138 -16.12 1.43 13.28
C ASP A 138 -14.59 1.54 13.13
N VAL A 139 -14.01 2.63 13.62
CA VAL A 139 -12.54 2.76 13.76
C VAL A 139 -12.12 1.93 14.97
N ILE A 140 -11.56 0.75 14.72
CA ILE A 140 -11.09 -0.16 15.78
C ILE A 140 -9.73 0.29 16.31
N LEU A 141 -8.93 0.89 15.43
CA LEU A 141 -7.63 1.40 15.78
C LEU A 141 -7.48 2.79 15.14
N PRO A 142 -7.62 3.87 15.92
CA PRO A 142 -7.37 5.22 15.42
C PRO A 142 -5.87 5.43 15.24
N PHE A 143 -5.48 6.35 14.36
CA PHE A 143 -4.10 6.78 14.21
C PHE A 143 -3.51 7.20 15.55
N LEU A 144 -2.38 6.58 15.88
CA LEU A 144 -1.56 6.90 17.03
C LEU A 144 -0.09 6.70 16.66
N LYS A 145 0.68 7.77 16.78
CA LYS A 145 2.11 7.74 16.52
C LYS A 145 2.83 6.84 17.54
N GLY A 146 3.79 6.05 17.05
CA GLY A 146 4.65 5.21 17.91
C GLY A 146 3.95 3.96 18.44
N ARG A 147 2.78 3.60 17.89
CA ARG A 147 2.10 2.35 18.25
C ARG A 147 2.96 1.15 17.84
N ALA A 148 3.14 0.20 18.76
CA ALA A 148 3.90 -1.01 18.49
C ALA A 148 3.21 -1.88 17.42
N LEU A 149 3.99 -2.48 16.51
CA LEU A 149 3.47 -3.40 15.50
C LEU A 149 2.65 -4.53 16.12
N SER A 150 3.08 -5.07 17.27
CA SER A 150 2.34 -6.12 17.98
C SER A 150 0.92 -5.69 18.34
N GLU A 151 0.74 -4.47 18.85
CA GLU A 151 -0.57 -3.92 19.23
C GLU A 151 -1.47 -3.76 17.99
N ILE A 152 -0.90 -3.27 16.87
CA ILE A 152 -1.62 -3.15 15.60
C ILE A 152 -2.08 -4.52 15.11
N LYS A 153 -1.18 -5.51 15.11
CA LYS A 153 -1.51 -6.88 14.67
C LYS A 153 -2.54 -7.53 15.57
N ASP A 154 -2.47 -7.32 16.88
CA ASP A 154 -3.44 -7.89 17.82
C ASP A 154 -4.82 -7.27 17.61
N ALA A 155 -4.92 -5.95 17.41
CA ALA A 155 -6.18 -5.32 17.03
C ALA A 155 -6.77 -5.88 15.73
N VAL A 156 -5.94 -6.14 14.71
CA VAL A 156 -6.39 -6.76 13.45
C VAL A 156 -6.85 -8.20 13.66
N LYS A 157 -6.13 -9.00 14.47
CA LYS A 157 -6.53 -10.39 14.80
C LYS A 157 -7.84 -10.44 15.58
N GLU A 158 -8.08 -9.45 16.44
CA GLU A 158 -9.30 -9.36 17.25
C GLU A 158 -10.54 -8.95 16.45
N VAL A 159 -10.38 -8.42 15.24
CA VAL A 159 -11.51 -8.17 14.33
C VAL A 159 -12.23 -9.50 14.08
N LYS A 160 -13.51 -9.54 14.46
CA LYS A 160 -14.39 -10.68 14.24
C LYS A 160 -15.24 -10.47 13.00
N PHE A 161 -15.51 -11.56 12.30
CA PHE A 161 -16.57 -11.61 11.31
C PHE A 161 -17.91 -11.25 11.98
N THR A 162 -18.66 -10.31 11.41
CA THR A 162 -19.96 -9.88 11.96
C THR A 162 -21.14 -10.35 11.11
N GLY A 163 -20.95 -10.57 9.81
CA GLY A 163 -21.95 -11.15 8.93
C GLY A 163 -23.21 -10.30 8.84
N GLN A 164 -23.17 -9.21 8.07
CA GLN A 164 -24.29 -8.31 7.84
C GLN A 164 -24.22 -7.70 6.42
N ASN A 165 -25.06 -6.71 6.15
CA ASN A 165 -25.04 -5.91 4.92
C ASN A 165 -23.64 -5.32 4.66
N THR A 166 -23.33 -5.04 3.41
CA THR A 166 -22.01 -4.51 3.00
C THR A 166 -22.13 -3.01 2.77
N ARG A 167 -21.63 -2.18 3.69
CA ARG A 167 -21.69 -0.70 3.62
C ARG A 167 -20.32 -0.06 3.39
N ILE A 168 -19.80 -0.16 2.16
CA ILE A 168 -18.46 0.30 1.80
C ILE A 168 -18.37 1.84 1.85
N ALA A 169 -19.38 2.55 1.35
CA ALA A 169 -19.38 4.01 1.32
C ALA A 169 -19.37 4.61 2.74
N SER A 170 -20.09 4.00 3.67
CA SER A 170 -20.04 4.39 5.09
C SER A 170 -18.66 4.18 5.70
N ALA A 171 -18.00 3.06 5.38
CA ALA A 171 -16.65 2.77 5.86
C ALA A 171 -15.62 3.78 5.32
N VAL A 172 -15.72 4.13 4.03
CA VAL A 172 -14.87 5.14 3.41
C VAL A 172 -15.07 6.50 4.05
N GLN A 173 -16.31 6.90 4.37
CA GLN A 173 -16.58 8.17 5.05
C GLN A 173 -15.93 8.24 6.44
N ILE A 174 -16.10 7.21 7.26
CA ILE A 174 -15.49 7.15 8.60
C ILE A 174 -13.96 7.15 8.52
N ALA A 175 -13.40 6.45 7.54
CA ALA A 175 -11.96 6.45 7.31
C ALA A 175 -11.43 7.81 6.81
N LEU A 176 -12.21 8.53 5.99
CA LEU A 176 -11.87 9.91 5.57
C LEU A 176 -11.84 10.86 6.76
N ASP A 177 -12.81 10.76 7.67
CA ASP A 177 -12.85 11.57 8.89
C ASP A 177 -11.59 11.31 9.75
N GLU A 178 -11.20 10.04 9.87
CA GLU A 178 -9.99 9.65 10.60
C GLU A 178 -8.70 10.12 9.91
N MET A 179 -8.64 10.05 8.58
CA MET A 179 -7.54 10.59 7.76
C MET A 179 -7.37 12.09 7.95
N GLU A 180 -8.46 12.85 8.03
CA GLU A 180 -8.41 14.30 8.25
C GLU A 180 -8.03 14.64 9.69
N ARG A 181 -8.60 13.92 10.67
CA ARG A 181 -8.39 14.16 12.11
C ARG A 181 -6.92 14.07 12.52
N ALA A 182 -6.19 13.10 11.98
CA ALA A 182 -4.81 12.78 12.41
C ALA A 182 -3.77 12.90 11.29
N LYS A 183 -4.11 13.65 10.22
CA LYS A 183 -3.23 13.87 9.06
C LYS A 183 -1.89 14.46 9.48
N ARG A 184 -0.79 13.82 9.08
CA ARG A 184 0.55 14.41 9.19
C ARG A 184 0.89 15.14 7.88
N PRO A 185 1.24 16.45 7.93
CA PRO A 185 1.47 17.25 6.72
C PRO A 185 2.70 16.80 5.92
N ASP A 186 3.63 16.09 6.57
CA ASP A 186 4.86 15.56 5.99
C ASP A 186 4.78 14.04 5.72
N ALA A 187 3.60 13.44 5.82
CA ALA A 187 3.37 12.03 5.53
C ALA A 187 2.58 11.82 4.24
N ARG A 188 2.95 10.76 3.50
CA ARG A 188 2.13 10.23 2.41
C ARG A 188 0.94 9.49 3.00
N GLN A 189 -0.24 9.68 2.44
CA GLN A 189 -1.44 8.97 2.84
C GLN A 189 -1.65 7.77 1.93
N ILE A 190 -1.82 6.58 2.51
CA ILE A 190 -2.11 5.33 1.81
C ILE A 190 -3.41 4.77 2.37
N PHE A 191 -4.35 4.43 1.49
CA PHE A 191 -5.63 3.86 1.85
C PHE A 191 -5.81 2.52 1.15
N VAL A 192 -6.09 1.47 1.94
CA VAL A 192 -6.30 0.12 1.43
C VAL A 192 -7.69 -0.38 1.83
N LEU A 193 -8.57 -0.53 0.85
CA LEU A 193 -9.85 -1.20 1.01
C LEU A 193 -9.67 -2.70 0.80
N ILE A 194 -9.98 -3.51 1.81
CA ILE A 194 -9.95 -4.97 1.73
C ILE A 194 -11.40 -5.47 1.75
N SER A 195 -11.95 -5.75 0.55
CA SER A 195 -13.35 -6.12 0.32
C SER A 195 -13.51 -6.85 -1.01
N ASP A 196 -14.63 -7.56 -1.19
CA ASP A 196 -15.07 -8.10 -2.47
C ASP A 196 -15.89 -7.10 -3.32
N GLY A 197 -16.16 -5.90 -2.82
CA GLY A 197 -16.76 -4.83 -3.62
C GLY A 197 -18.26 -4.96 -3.85
N HIS A 198 -18.98 -5.80 -3.10
CA HIS A 198 -20.43 -5.95 -3.24
C HIS A 198 -21.20 -5.02 -2.29
N GLY A 199 -20.96 -3.71 -2.39
CA GLY A 199 -21.66 -2.73 -1.57
C GLY A 199 -23.14 -2.67 -1.88
N GLN A 200 -23.94 -2.37 -0.85
CA GLN A 200 -25.40 -2.32 -0.94
C GLN A 200 -25.95 -0.89 -0.94
N GLU A 201 -25.07 0.11 -1.05
CA GLU A 201 -25.43 1.51 -1.24
C GLU A 201 -25.86 1.81 -2.67
N TYR A 202 -26.70 2.85 -2.82
CA TYR A 202 -27.05 3.35 -4.14
C TYR A 202 -25.83 3.90 -4.88
N TRP A 203 -25.76 3.68 -6.20
CA TRP A 203 -24.59 4.02 -7.01
C TRP A 203 -24.19 5.50 -6.98
N ASN A 204 -25.15 6.41 -6.82
CA ASN A 204 -24.86 7.84 -6.65
C ASN A 204 -24.08 8.13 -5.34
N ILE A 205 -24.33 7.37 -4.28
CA ILE A 205 -23.59 7.47 -3.01
C ILE A 205 -22.18 6.90 -3.18
N VAL A 206 -22.05 5.75 -3.86
CA VAL A 206 -20.77 5.11 -4.17
C VAL A 206 -19.89 6.07 -4.99
N GLN A 207 -20.41 6.65 -6.06
CA GLN A 207 -19.69 7.62 -6.90
C GLN A 207 -19.30 8.89 -6.15
N ALA A 208 -20.22 9.48 -5.38
CA ALA A 208 -19.93 10.69 -4.61
C ALA A 208 -18.85 10.44 -3.55
N THR A 209 -18.91 9.28 -2.89
CA THR A 209 -17.94 8.90 -1.85
C THR A 209 -16.58 8.55 -2.46
N GLY A 210 -16.55 7.77 -3.56
CA GLY A 210 -15.34 7.46 -4.30
C GLY A 210 -14.63 8.72 -4.82
N LYS A 211 -15.39 9.69 -5.35
CA LYS A 211 -14.84 10.99 -5.75
C LYS A 211 -14.18 11.73 -4.58
N ARG A 212 -14.84 11.81 -3.42
CA ARG A 212 -14.26 12.43 -2.21
C ARG A 212 -12.99 11.72 -1.77
N LEU A 213 -12.96 10.39 -1.83
CA LEU A 213 -11.77 9.62 -1.50
C LEU A 213 -10.61 9.93 -2.44
N GLN A 214 -10.86 9.99 -3.75
CA GLN A 214 -9.85 10.35 -4.76
C GLN A 214 -9.35 11.80 -4.62
N GLU A 215 -10.19 12.73 -4.19
CA GLU A 215 -9.82 14.14 -3.96
C GLU A 215 -8.81 14.32 -2.80
N THR A 216 -8.65 13.33 -1.92
CA THR A 216 -7.63 13.36 -0.86
C THR A 216 -6.18 13.37 -1.39
N LYS A 217 -5.99 12.94 -2.64
CA LYS A 217 -4.68 12.66 -3.25
C LYS A 217 -3.86 11.59 -2.52
N ALA A 218 -4.51 10.79 -1.67
CA ALA A 218 -3.91 9.60 -1.09
C ALA A 218 -3.66 8.54 -2.18
N GLU A 219 -2.75 7.61 -1.90
CA GLU A 219 -2.57 6.42 -2.72
C GLU A 219 -3.63 5.39 -2.34
N LEU A 220 -4.57 5.17 -3.25
CA LEU A 220 -5.73 4.32 -3.02
C LEU A 220 -5.52 2.94 -3.62
N PHE A 221 -5.83 1.90 -2.85
CA PHE A 221 -5.75 0.50 -3.26
C PHE A 221 -7.01 -0.25 -2.85
N ALA A 222 -7.41 -1.21 -3.67
CA ALA A 222 -8.46 -2.17 -3.37
C ALA A 222 -7.88 -3.56 -3.49
N VAL A 223 -8.13 -4.41 -2.49
CA VAL A 223 -7.63 -5.77 -2.44
C VAL A 223 -8.80 -6.70 -2.12
N SER A 224 -9.13 -7.60 -3.05
CA SER A 224 -10.12 -8.64 -2.79
C SER A 224 -9.46 -9.97 -2.50
N ALA A 225 -9.89 -10.66 -1.44
CA ALA A 225 -9.56 -12.07 -1.24
C ALA A 225 -10.51 -13.01 -2.00
N SER A 226 -11.60 -12.49 -2.55
CA SER A 226 -12.60 -13.26 -3.29
C SER A 226 -12.29 -13.26 -4.78
N GLN A 227 -12.58 -14.37 -5.46
CA GLN A 227 -12.61 -14.42 -6.92
C GLN A 227 -13.94 -13.90 -7.48
N ASP A 228 -14.98 -13.84 -6.65
CA ASP A 228 -16.28 -13.26 -6.96
C ASP A 228 -16.31 -11.81 -6.46
N TYR A 229 -15.42 -10.98 -7.02
CA TYR A 229 -15.30 -9.58 -6.65
C TYR A 229 -15.97 -8.68 -7.70
N ASN A 230 -16.56 -7.59 -7.24
CA ASN A 230 -17.14 -6.57 -8.10
C ASN A 230 -16.08 -5.51 -8.43
N GLU A 231 -15.35 -5.74 -9.52
CA GLU A 231 -14.30 -4.85 -9.99
C GLU A 231 -14.79 -3.43 -10.24
N ALA A 232 -16.00 -3.26 -10.78
CA ALA A 232 -16.54 -1.96 -11.15
C ALA A 232 -16.75 -1.07 -9.92
N GLU A 233 -17.25 -1.63 -8.81
CA GLU A 233 -17.42 -0.89 -7.57
C GLU A 233 -16.09 -0.56 -6.90
N LEU A 234 -15.17 -1.53 -6.81
CA LEU A 234 -13.83 -1.28 -6.27
C LEU A 234 -13.10 -0.18 -7.06
N LEU A 235 -13.21 -0.20 -8.39
CA LEU A 235 -12.63 0.79 -9.27
C LEU A 235 -13.17 2.20 -9.04
N ILE A 236 -14.44 2.35 -8.64
CA ILE A 236 -14.98 3.69 -8.31
C ILE A 236 -14.30 4.28 -7.09
N TYR A 237 -13.91 3.47 -6.10
CA TYR A 237 -13.20 3.98 -4.94
C TYR A 237 -11.76 4.34 -5.28
N VAL A 238 -11.03 3.47 -5.99
CA VAL A 238 -9.59 3.68 -6.23
C VAL A 238 -9.26 4.57 -7.43
N GLY A 239 -10.14 4.62 -8.44
CA GLY A 239 -9.96 5.41 -9.66
C GLY A 239 -8.89 4.89 -10.64
N ASP A 240 -8.19 3.80 -10.31
CA ASP A 240 -7.09 3.23 -11.09
C ASP A 240 -7.15 1.69 -11.05
N GLN A 241 -7.39 1.06 -12.20
CA GLN A 241 -7.51 -0.39 -12.32
C GLN A 241 -6.21 -1.10 -11.94
N SER A 242 -5.04 -0.46 -12.13
CA SER A 242 -3.75 -1.04 -11.75
C SER A 242 -3.55 -1.15 -10.23
N ARG A 243 -4.48 -0.58 -9.44
CA ARG A 243 -4.50 -0.58 -7.98
C ARG A 243 -5.63 -1.43 -7.40
N VAL A 244 -6.29 -2.22 -8.24
CA VAL A 244 -7.22 -3.27 -7.82
C VAL A 244 -6.48 -4.60 -7.88
N PHE A 245 -6.32 -5.24 -6.73
CA PHE A 245 -5.62 -6.51 -6.59
C PHE A 245 -6.59 -7.60 -6.16
N VAL A 246 -6.36 -8.82 -6.65
CA VAL A 246 -7.16 -9.99 -6.31
C VAL A 246 -6.21 -11.05 -5.78
N GLY A 247 -6.52 -11.58 -4.60
CA GLY A 247 -5.78 -12.65 -3.96
C GLY A 247 -5.79 -13.93 -4.80
N PRO A 248 -4.87 -14.87 -4.52
CA PRO A 248 -4.80 -16.13 -5.26
C PRO A 248 -6.11 -16.91 -5.19
N LYS A 249 -6.39 -17.72 -6.23
CA LYS A 249 -7.56 -18.59 -6.26
C LYS A 249 -7.57 -19.53 -5.05
N TYR A 250 -8.58 -19.40 -4.19
CA TYR A 250 -8.88 -20.41 -3.17
C TYR A 250 -9.25 -21.72 -3.87
N LYS A 251 -8.32 -22.70 -3.90
CA LYS A 251 -8.62 -24.07 -4.29
C LYS A 251 -9.22 -24.77 -3.06
N GLY A 252 -10.54 -24.80 -2.96
CA GLY A 252 -11.24 -25.48 -1.88
C GLY A 252 -10.96 -26.99 -1.85
N ARG A 253 -9.92 -27.37 -1.09
CA ARG A 253 -9.68 -28.65 -0.41
C ARG A 253 -8.72 -28.27 0.72
N ASP A 254 -9.06 -28.32 2.00
CA ASP A 254 -9.54 -29.50 2.72
C ASP A 254 -10.56 -29.11 3.81
N CYS A 255 -11.76 -29.67 3.69
CA CYS A 255 -12.70 -29.80 4.79
C CYS A 255 -12.21 -30.94 5.71
N TRP A 256 -12.39 -30.76 7.02
CA TRP A 256 -12.52 -31.80 8.05
C TRP A 256 -11.72 -33.09 7.86
N GLN A 257 -10.67 -33.25 8.67
CA GLN A 257 -10.24 -34.56 9.17
C GLN A 257 -10.18 -34.53 10.69
#